data_AF-A0AAU2B6H2-F1
#
_entry.id   AF-A0AAU2B6H2-F1
#
_cell.length_a   1.000
_cell.length_b   1.000
_cell.length_c   1.000
_cell.angle_alpha   90.00
_cell.angle_beta   90.00
_cell.angle_gamma   90.00
#
_symmetry.space_group_name_H-M   'P 1'
#
loop_
_entity.id
_entity.type
_entity.pdbx_description
1 polymer ?
#
loop_
_entity_poly.entity_id
_entity_poly.type
_entity_poly.pdbx_seq_one_letter_code
_entity_poly.pdbx_strand_id
1 'polypeptide(L)'
;MTHRLVLSAVPRLAGSAVLGAAAGAAVGVPTNLPLGILAGIAVAETVFVVAGWLVLWPMNPTSTHHNVGREEFRPVVEELAVVAAALCGLVGIVVLLLVGKTDVSRAAAATALCGVFMAWAALHLMYATRYAYLYYLPPEGGVDFNTDDPPRYSDFLYFSYNLGMTYQVSDTGVSSSELRAVILRHCLLSYVFGASILATTINLVAGIVGLTG
;
A
#
# COMPACT_ATOMS: atom_id res chain seq x y z
N MET A 1 -20.86 -12.49 -19.31
CA MET A 1 -19.60 -13.25 -19.43
C MET A 1 -18.77 -13.00 -18.19
N THR A 2 -18.55 -14.02 -17.37
CA THR A 2 -17.78 -13.95 -16.13
C THR A 2 -16.30 -13.82 -16.45
N HIS A 3 -15.73 -12.61 -16.38
CA HIS A 3 -14.29 -12.43 -16.39
C HIS A 3 -13.73 -13.04 -15.09
N ARG A 4 -13.26 -14.29 -15.15
CA ARG A 4 -12.46 -14.86 -14.07
C ARG A 4 -11.19 -14.01 -13.95
N LEU A 5 -10.92 -13.48 -12.75
CA LEU A 5 -9.64 -12.87 -12.42
C LEU A 5 -8.49 -13.79 -12.84
N VAL A 6 -7.65 -13.32 -13.76
CA VAL A 6 -6.40 -13.99 -14.17
C VAL A 6 -5.33 -13.86 -13.07
N LEU A 7 -5.41 -12.82 -12.23
CA LEU A 7 -4.45 -12.47 -11.19
C LEU A 7 -5.16 -11.97 -9.92
N SER A 8 -5.47 -12.87 -8.98
CA SER A 8 -5.96 -12.49 -7.65
C SER A 8 -4.84 -11.91 -6.77
N ALA A 9 -5.17 -11.44 -5.56
CA ALA A 9 -4.23 -10.78 -4.65
C ALA A 9 -2.91 -11.54 -4.42
N VAL A 10 -2.97 -12.82 -4.07
CA VAL A 10 -1.78 -13.64 -3.77
C VAL A 10 -0.84 -13.82 -4.98
N PRO A 11 -1.31 -14.25 -6.17
CA PRO A 11 -0.47 -14.29 -7.37
C PRO A 11 0.17 -12.94 -7.73
N ARG A 12 -0.54 -11.82 -7.55
CA ARG A 12 0.04 -10.48 -7.78
C ARG A 12 1.16 -10.20 -6.78
N LEU A 13 0.93 -10.44 -5.48
CA LEU A 13 1.95 -10.26 -4.46
C LEU A 13 3.19 -11.11 -4.73
N ALA A 14 2.99 -12.39 -5.07
CA ALA A 14 4.10 -13.30 -5.39
C ALA A 14 4.88 -12.83 -6.63
N GLY A 15 4.19 -12.44 -7.71
CA GLY A 15 4.83 -11.89 -8.90
C GLY A 15 5.62 -10.62 -8.62
N SER A 16 5.06 -9.71 -7.82
CA SER A 16 5.72 -8.50 -7.35
C SER A 16 6.97 -8.80 -6.53
N ALA A 17 6.92 -9.76 -5.61
CA ALA A 17 8.07 -10.16 -4.80
C ALA A 17 9.19 -10.76 -5.65
N VAL A 18 8.86 -11.58 -6.66
CA VAL A 18 9.84 -12.13 -7.61
C VAL A 18 10.51 -11.03 -8.43
N LEU A 19 9.72 -10.09 -8.97
CA LEU A 19 10.25 -8.96 -9.75
C LEU A 19 11.10 -8.02 -8.87
N GLY A 20 10.70 -7.78 -7.63
CA GLY A 20 11.48 -7.04 -6.66
C GLY A 20 12.81 -7.72 -6.32
N ALA A 21 12.79 -9.03 -6.05
CA ALA A 21 14.01 -9.79 -5.79
C ALA A 21 14.98 -9.74 -6.99
N ALA A 22 14.47 -9.87 -8.21
CA ALA A 22 15.26 -9.75 -9.44
C ALA A 22 15.88 -8.35 -9.58
N ALA A 23 15.10 -7.28 -9.37
CA ALA A 23 15.59 -5.90 -9.41
C ALA A 23 16.62 -5.63 -8.30
N GLY A 24 16.38 -6.14 -7.10
CA GLY A 24 17.28 -5.99 -5.98
C GLY A 24 18.61 -6.71 -6.18
N ALA A 25 18.60 -7.90 -6.78
CA ALA A 25 19.83 -8.60 -7.18
C ALA A 25 20.57 -7.83 -8.28
N ALA A 26 19.85 -7.32 -9.28
CA ALA A 26 20.42 -6.55 -10.39
C ALA A 26 21.10 -5.25 -9.93
N VAL A 27 20.59 -4.61 -8.87
CA VAL A 27 21.22 -3.42 -8.27
C VAL A 27 22.29 -3.80 -7.25
N GLY A 28 22.01 -4.76 -6.37
CA GLY A 28 22.83 -5.07 -5.20
C GLY A 28 24.15 -5.78 -5.52
N VAL A 29 24.15 -6.66 -6.52
CA VAL A 29 25.37 -7.38 -6.97
C VAL A 29 26.44 -6.43 -7.52
N PRO A 30 26.12 -5.48 -8.44
CA PRO A 30 27.13 -4.56 -8.98
C PRO A 30 27.44 -3.37 -8.07
N THR A 31 26.59 -3.05 -7.07
CA THR A 31 26.78 -1.89 -6.21
C THR A 31 27.05 -2.30 -4.75
N ASN A 32 26.01 -2.39 -3.93
CA ASN A 32 26.06 -2.90 -2.57
C ASN A 32 24.69 -3.43 -2.13
N LEU A 33 24.72 -4.32 -1.14
CA LEU A 33 23.52 -5.00 -0.65
C LEU A 33 22.41 -4.02 -0.16
N PRO A 34 22.69 -2.96 0.60
CA PRO A 34 21.64 -2.02 1.04
C PRO A 34 20.89 -1.34 -0.11
N LEU A 35 21.59 -0.89 -1.17
CA LEU A 35 20.94 -0.30 -2.35
C LEU A 35 20.14 -1.34 -3.14
N GLY A 36 20.63 -2.59 -3.21
CA GLY A 36 19.88 -3.71 -3.77
C GLY A 36 18.57 -3.99 -3.04
N ILE A 37 18.62 -4.06 -1.71
CA ILE A 37 17.42 -4.26 -0.88
C ILE A 37 16.42 -3.13 -1.11
N LEU A 38 16.89 -1.88 -1.07
CA LEU A 38 16.06 -0.70 -1.30
C LEU A 38 15.36 -0.75 -2.67
N ALA A 39 16.12 -0.99 -3.74
CA ALA A 39 15.57 -1.08 -5.09
C ALA A 39 14.57 -2.22 -5.24
N GLY A 40 14.87 -3.38 -4.64
CA GLY A 40 13.99 -4.54 -4.72
C GLY A 40 12.65 -4.32 -4.02
N ILE A 41 12.65 -3.71 -2.84
CA ILE A 41 11.43 -3.33 -2.11
C ILE A 41 10.60 -2.34 -2.93
N ALA A 42 11.24 -1.24 -3.38
CA ALA A 42 10.55 -0.20 -4.15
C ALA A 42 9.89 -0.76 -5.42
N VAL A 43 10.58 -1.65 -6.14
CA VAL A 43 10.03 -2.32 -7.32
C VAL A 43 8.88 -3.26 -6.96
N ALA A 44 9.01 -4.09 -5.93
CA ALA A 44 7.96 -5.01 -5.52
C ALA A 44 6.66 -4.26 -5.17
N GLU A 45 6.76 -3.22 -4.33
CA GLU A 45 5.62 -2.41 -3.90
C GLU A 45 4.99 -1.68 -5.08
N THR A 46 5.82 -1.07 -5.95
CA THR A 46 5.33 -0.38 -7.15
C THR A 46 4.54 -1.33 -8.05
N VAL A 47 5.10 -2.51 -8.36
CA VAL A 47 4.43 -3.49 -9.21
C VAL A 47 3.14 -3.98 -8.56
N PHE A 48 3.14 -4.23 -7.24
CA PHE A 48 1.96 -4.66 -6.52
C PHE A 48 0.84 -3.63 -6.57
N VAL A 49 1.16 -2.37 -6.28
CA VAL A 49 0.21 -1.25 -6.30
C VAL A 49 -0.36 -1.05 -7.70
N VAL A 50 0.50 -0.92 -8.71
CA VAL A 50 0.08 -0.67 -10.09
C VAL A 50 -0.77 -1.81 -10.63
N ALA A 51 -0.35 -3.07 -10.42
CA ALA A 51 -1.14 -4.23 -10.82
C ALA A 51 -2.49 -4.29 -10.07
N GLY A 52 -2.50 -3.93 -8.79
CA GLY A 52 -3.71 -3.81 -7.99
C GLY A 52 -4.71 -2.82 -8.58
N TRP A 53 -4.27 -1.60 -8.84
CA TRP A 53 -5.08 -0.56 -9.46
C TRP A 53 -5.62 -0.98 -10.83
N LEU A 54 -4.77 -1.50 -11.71
CA LEU A 54 -5.17 -1.93 -13.06
C LEU A 54 -6.22 -3.03 -13.05
N VAL A 55 -6.16 -3.93 -12.07
CA VAL A 55 -7.10 -5.05 -11.94
C VAL A 55 -8.41 -4.62 -11.26
N LEU A 56 -8.33 -3.83 -10.19
CA LEU A 56 -9.48 -3.50 -9.35
C LEU A 56 -10.32 -2.34 -9.88
N TRP A 57 -9.67 -1.29 -10.43
CA TRP A 57 -10.35 -0.08 -10.90
C TRP A 57 -11.47 -0.31 -11.93
N PRO A 58 -11.32 -1.16 -12.96
CA PRO A 58 -12.36 -1.34 -13.97
C PRO A 58 -13.51 -2.26 -13.54
N MET A 59 -13.46 -2.85 -12.33
CA MET A 59 -14.49 -3.80 -11.90
C MET A 59 -15.82 -3.08 -11.64
N ASN A 60 -16.89 -3.59 -12.28
CA ASN A 60 -18.25 -3.19 -11.97
C ASN A 60 -18.75 -3.82 -10.65
N PRO A 61 -19.92 -3.42 -10.14
CA PRO A 61 -20.40 -3.91 -8.83
C PRO A 61 -20.55 -5.44 -8.78
N THR A 62 -21.10 -6.05 -9.83
CA THR A 62 -21.23 -7.52 -9.92
C THR A 62 -19.87 -8.23 -9.88
N SER A 63 -18.87 -7.69 -10.57
CA SER A 63 -17.51 -8.26 -10.59
C SER A 63 -16.80 -8.02 -9.25
N THR A 64 -17.07 -6.90 -8.59
CA THR A 64 -16.57 -6.60 -7.25
C THR A 64 -17.09 -7.65 -6.26
N HIS A 65 -18.42 -7.78 -6.15
CA HIS A 65 -19.09 -8.74 -5.27
C HIS A 65 -18.55 -10.18 -5.45
N HIS A 66 -18.45 -10.65 -6.69
CA HIS A 66 -17.95 -12.00 -6.97
C HIS A 66 -16.47 -12.24 -6.60
N ASN A 67 -15.66 -11.20 -6.50
CA ASN A 67 -14.21 -11.33 -6.30
C ASN A 67 -13.73 -10.90 -4.91
N VAL A 68 -14.58 -10.35 -4.04
CA VAL A 68 -14.16 -9.87 -2.71
C VAL A 68 -13.45 -10.93 -1.88
N GLY A 69 -13.93 -12.17 -1.86
CA GLY A 69 -13.26 -13.27 -1.16
C GLY A 69 -11.94 -13.75 -1.80
N ARG A 70 -11.63 -13.33 -3.04
CA ARG A 70 -10.36 -13.66 -3.73
C ARG A 70 -9.32 -12.55 -3.61
N GLU A 71 -9.77 -11.34 -3.28
CA GLU A 71 -8.96 -10.14 -3.16
C GLU A 71 -8.68 -9.79 -1.69
N GLU A 72 -9.47 -10.33 -0.75
CA GLU A 72 -9.13 -10.29 0.67
C GLU A 72 -7.91 -11.18 0.95
N PHE A 73 -6.93 -10.62 1.64
CA PHE A 73 -5.87 -11.36 2.31
C PHE A 73 -6.49 -11.99 3.57
N ARG A 74 -6.40 -13.32 3.72
CA ARG A 74 -7.07 -14.11 4.77
C ARG A 74 -6.76 -13.59 6.18
N PRO A 75 -7.68 -13.82 7.16
CA PRO A 75 -7.97 -12.86 8.21
C PRO A 75 -6.78 -12.64 9.14
N VAL A 76 -6.33 -11.39 9.18
CA VAL A 76 -5.31 -10.84 10.09
C VAL A 76 -3.88 -11.33 9.86
N VAL A 77 -3.60 -12.62 9.65
CA VAL A 77 -2.20 -13.10 9.55
C VAL A 77 -1.52 -12.62 8.26
N GLU A 78 -2.21 -12.70 7.12
CA GLU A 78 -1.67 -12.21 5.85
C GLU A 78 -1.62 -10.68 5.80
N GLU A 79 -2.62 -10.01 6.39
CA GLU A 79 -2.61 -8.56 6.58
C GLU A 79 -1.42 -8.12 7.46
N LEU A 80 -1.24 -8.75 8.62
CA LEU A 80 -0.10 -8.48 9.50
C LEU A 80 1.21 -8.80 8.81
N ALA A 81 1.28 -9.83 7.97
CA ALA A 81 2.48 -10.15 7.20
C ALA A 81 2.81 -9.05 6.19
N VAL A 82 1.83 -8.51 5.46
CA VAL A 82 2.10 -7.41 4.52
C VAL A 82 2.35 -6.09 5.24
N VAL A 83 1.60 -5.79 6.31
CA VAL A 83 1.87 -4.62 7.16
C VAL A 83 3.27 -4.73 7.76
N ALA A 84 3.67 -5.91 8.25
CA ALA A 84 5.02 -6.14 8.76
C ALA A 84 6.07 -6.01 7.67
N ALA A 85 5.82 -6.52 6.45
CA ALA A 85 6.73 -6.36 5.32
C ALA A 85 6.89 -4.88 4.95
N ALA A 86 5.80 -4.12 4.88
CA ALA A 86 5.79 -2.69 4.60
C ALA A 86 6.50 -1.90 5.70
N LEU A 87 6.28 -2.24 6.98
CA LEU A 87 6.98 -1.64 8.13
C LEU A 87 8.47 -2.01 8.15
N CYS A 88 8.84 -3.24 7.80
CA CYS A 88 10.25 -3.64 7.69
C CYS A 88 10.94 -2.90 6.55
N GLY A 89 10.27 -2.75 5.40
CA GLY A 89 10.75 -1.93 4.29
C GLY A 89 10.93 -0.47 4.70
N LEU A 90 9.94 0.10 5.40
CA LEU A 90 10.00 1.43 5.97
C LEU A 90 11.20 1.62 6.92
N VAL A 91 11.38 0.71 7.87
CA VAL A 91 12.51 0.75 8.82
C VAL A 91 13.83 0.61 8.07
N GLY A 92 13.94 -0.29 7.10
CA GLY A 92 15.13 -0.45 6.27
C GLY A 92 15.50 0.83 5.52
N ILE A 93 14.51 1.51 4.95
CA ILE A 93 14.69 2.80 4.27
C ILE A 93 15.13 3.88 5.26
N VAL A 94 14.45 4.02 6.40
CA VAL A 94 14.78 5.02 7.41
C VAL A 94 16.18 4.80 7.99
N VAL A 95 16.54 3.56 8.31
CA VAL A 95 17.89 3.22 8.81
C VAL A 95 18.94 3.53 7.76
N LEU A 96 18.72 3.18 6.49
CA LEU A 96 19.65 3.51 5.41
C LEU A 96 19.88 5.02 5.29
N LEU A 97 18.82 5.82 5.40
CA LEU A 97 18.90 7.28 5.29
C LEU A 97 19.51 7.96 6.52
N LEU A 98 19.28 7.45 7.72
CA LEU A 98 19.75 8.07 8.97
C LEU A 98 21.14 7.59 9.40
N VAL A 99 21.47 6.32 9.14
CA VAL A 99 22.71 5.69 9.62
C VAL A 99 23.77 5.61 8.51
N GLY A 100 23.39 5.78 7.24
CA GLY A 100 24.31 5.86 6.11
C GLY A 100 25.28 7.03 6.26
N LYS A 101 26.50 6.78 6.75
CA LYS A 101 27.59 7.77 6.96
C LYS A 101 28.28 8.26 5.68
N THR A 102 27.65 8.12 4.52
CA THR A 102 28.27 8.40 3.21
C THR A 102 27.24 9.04 2.30
N ASP A 103 27.68 10.00 1.47
CA ASP A 103 26.92 10.64 0.40
C ASP A 103 25.88 9.71 -0.25
N VAL A 104 24.66 9.70 0.30
CA VAL A 104 23.56 8.96 -0.29
C VAL A 104 23.25 9.68 -1.59
N SER A 105 23.55 9.03 -2.72
CA SER A 105 23.26 9.60 -4.04
C SER A 105 21.80 10.05 -4.09
N ARG A 106 21.54 11.19 -4.73
CA ARG A 106 20.18 11.71 -4.98
C ARG A 106 19.24 10.63 -5.54
N ALA A 107 19.77 9.72 -6.36
CA ALA A 107 19.02 8.59 -6.89
C ALA A 107 18.55 7.63 -5.79
N ALA A 108 19.41 7.25 -4.85
CA ALA A 108 19.06 6.36 -3.74
C ALA A 108 18.04 7.00 -2.79
N ALA A 109 18.19 8.29 -2.49
CA ALA A 109 17.21 9.01 -1.67
C ALA A 109 15.85 9.17 -2.37
N ALA A 110 15.83 9.37 -3.69
CA ALA A 110 14.59 9.35 -4.48
C ALA A 110 13.95 7.95 -4.50
N THR A 111 14.73 6.88 -4.69
CA THR A 111 14.23 5.50 -4.62
C THR A 111 13.66 5.17 -3.25
N ALA A 112 14.30 5.62 -2.17
CA ALA A 112 13.79 5.52 -0.81
C ALA A 112 12.45 6.22 -0.63
N LEU A 113 12.33 7.48 -1.06
CA LEU A 113 11.06 8.21 -0.98
C LEU A 113 9.95 7.52 -1.78
N CYS A 114 10.25 7.07 -3.00
CA CYS A 114 9.30 6.32 -3.83
C CYS A 114 8.90 4.99 -3.17
N GLY A 115 9.85 4.27 -2.56
CA GLY A 115 9.58 3.04 -1.81
C GLY A 115 8.62 3.29 -0.66
N VAL A 116 8.93 4.25 0.24
CA VAL A 116 8.03 4.59 1.35
C VAL A 116 6.63 4.97 0.87
N PHE A 117 6.53 5.77 -0.20
CA PHE A 117 5.25 6.15 -0.78
C PHE A 117 4.49 4.95 -1.36
N MET A 118 5.17 4.00 -2.00
CA MET A 118 4.54 2.80 -2.55
C MET A 118 4.17 1.78 -1.47
N ALA A 119 4.93 1.69 -0.38
CA ALA A 119 4.55 0.94 0.81
C ALA A 119 3.24 1.48 1.43
N TRP A 120 3.14 2.80 1.55
CA TRP A 120 1.92 3.50 1.98
C TRP A 120 0.75 3.22 1.03
N ALA A 121 0.98 3.30 -0.29
CA ALA A 121 -0.06 3.00 -1.28
C ALA A 121 -0.49 1.51 -1.25
N ALA A 122 0.44 0.58 -1.00
CA ALA A 122 0.14 -0.85 -0.88
C ALA A 122 -0.74 -1.15 0.34
N LEU A 123 -0.49 -0.48 1.47
CA LEU A 123 -1.35 -0.53 2.65
C LEU A 123 -2.80 -0.15 2.29
N HIS A 124 -2.99 0.96 1.58
CA HIS A 124 -4.34 1.41 1.19
C HIS A 124 -5.02 0.49 0.19
N LEU A 125 -4.27 -0.05 -0.76
CA LEU A 125 -4.78 -1.05 -1.69
C LEU A 125 -5.31 -2.28 -0.94
N MET A 126 -4.59 -2.77 0.07
CA MET A 126 -5.04 -3.90 0.90
C MET A 126 -6.25 -3.57 1.76
N TYR A 127 -6.26 -2.41 2.41
CA TYR A 127 -7.42 -2.00 3.20
C TYR A 127 -8.66 -1.78 2.32
N ALA A 128 -8.50 -1.35 1.06
CA ALA A 128 -9.61 -1.26 0.12
C ALA A 128 -10.24 -2.63 -0.15
N THR A 129 -9.44 -3.67 -0.41
CA THR A 129 -9.99 -5.03 -0.61
C THR A 129 -10.59 -5.60 0.66
N ARG A 130 -10.01 -5.28 1.83
CA ARG A 130 -10.58 -5.64 3.13
C ARG A 130 -11.93 -4.98 3.38
N TYR A 131 -12.09 -3.69 3.09
CA TYR A 131 -13.36 -3.00 3.24
C TYR A 131 -14.42 -3.55 2.30
N ALA A 132 -14.06 -3.87 1.06
CA ALA A 132 -14.95 -4.53 0.12
C ALA A 132 -15.42 -5.88 0.69
N TYR A 133 -14.49 -6.70 1.19
CA TYR A 133 -14.83 -7.98 1.81
C TYR A 133 -15.76 -7.85 3.01
N LEU A 134 -15.44 -6.95 3.95
CA LEU A 134 -16.27 -6.70 5.13
C LEU A 134 -17.65 -6.15 4.77
N TYR A 135 -17.74 -5.31 3.73
CA TYR A 135 -19.01 -4.77 3.25
C TYR A 135 -19.93 -5.87 2.72
N TYR A 136 -19.40 -6.85 1.99
CA TYR A 136 -20.19 -7.93 1.40
C TYR A 136 -20.34 -9.17 2.29
N LEU A 137 -19.88 -9.12 3.55
CA LEU A 137 -20.22 -10.15 4.54
C LEU A 137 -21.67 -9.96 5.01
N PRO A 138 -22.47 -11.02 5.18
CA PRO A 138 -23.82 -10.90 5.71
C PRO A 138 -23.85 -10.43 7.18
N PRO A 139 -24.72 -9.47 7.56
CA PRO A 139 -25.55 -8.66 6.68
C PRO A 139 -24.71 -7.62 5.91
N GLU A 140 -24.92 -7.51 4.59
CA GLU A 140 -24.15 -6.61 3.74
C GLU A 140 -24.32 -5.14 4.16
N GLY A 141 -23.26 -4.34 4.04
CA GLY A 141 -23.25 -2.91 4.33
C GLY A 141 -22.16 -2.48 5.31
N GLY A 142 -22.49 -1.51 6.17
CA GLY A 142 -21.57 -0.97 7.17
C GLY A 142 -20.78 0.26 6.73
N VAL A 143 -20.77 0.56 5.42
CA VAL A 143 -20.33 1.83 4.83
C VAL A 143 -21.46 2.36 3.93
N ASP A 144 -21.81 3.62 4.06
CA ASP A 144 -22.75 4.33 3.20
C ASP A 144 -21.97 5.26 2.27
N PHE A 145 -22.05 4.97 0.96
CA PHE A 145 -21.39 5.73 -0.10
C PHE A 145 -22.27 6.87 -0.67
N ASN A 146 -23.40 7.19 -0.03
CA ASN A 146 -24.36 8.20 -0.47
C ASN A 146 -24.89 7.98 -1.89
N THR A 147 -25.09 6.70 -2.25
CA THR A 147 -25.70 6.28 -3.52
C THR A 147 -26.45 4.97 -3.32
N ASP A 148 -27.51 4.76 -4.11
CA ASP A 148 -28.26 3.50 -4.17
C ASP A 148 -27.56 2.45 -5.05
N ASP A 149 -26.56 2.84 -5.83
CA ASP A 149 -25.76 1.93 -6.63
C ASP A 149 -24.93 0.99 -5.73
N PRO A 150 -24.92 -0.33 -5.96
CA PRO A 150 -24.04 -1.22 -5.22
C PRO A 150 -22.57 -0.82 -5.43
N PRO A 151 -21.74 -0.81 -4.38
CA PRO A 151 -20.39 -0.29 -4.50
C PRO A 151 -19.51 -1.15 -5.40
N ARG A 152 -18.43 -0.57 -5.89
CA ARG A 152 -17.37 -1.24 -6.66
C ARG A 152 -16.02 -0.97 -6.01
N TYR A 153 -14.99 -1.70 -6.43
CA TYR A 153 -13.65 -1.50 -5.87
C TYR A 153 -13.14 -0.06 -5.93
N SER A 154 -13.52 0.75 -6.92
CA SER A 154 -13.13 2.17 -6.96
C SER A 154 -13.65 2.95 -5.75
N ASP A 155 -14.81 2.58 -5.20
CA ASP A 155 -15.41 3.27 -4.06
C ASP A 155 -14.68 2.87 -2.76
N PHE A 156 -14.29 1.60 -2.65
CA PHE A 156 -13.44 1.14 -1.54
C PHE A 156 -12.00 1.66 -1.61
N LEU A 157 -11.45 1.83 -2.83
CA LEU A 157 -10.18 2.52 -3.04
C LEU A 157 -10.30 3.98 -2.62
N TYR A 158 -11.34 4.69 -3.06
CA TYR A 158 -11.65 6.05 -2.62
C TYR A 158 -11.70 6.15 -1.09
N PHE A 159 -12.46 5.28 -0.44
CA PHE A 159 -12.60 5.26 1.01
C PHE A 159 -11.27 4.99 1.72
N SER A 160 -10.53 3.97 1.29
CA SER A 160 -9.26 3.58 1.89
C SER A 160 -8.19 4.66 1.76
N TYR A 161 -8.02 5.22 0.56
CA TYR A 161 -7.01 6.25 0.30
C TYR A 161 -7.37 7.60 0.96
N ASN A 162 -8.65 7.97 1.08
CA ASN A 162 -9.03 9.16 1.85
C ASN A 162 -8.70 9.00 3.34
N LEU A 163 -9.05 7.87 3.96
CA LEU A 163 -8.61 7.56 5.33
C LEU A 163 -7.08 7.61 5.47
N GLY A 164 -6.36 7.21 4.43
CA GLY A 164 -4.91 7.29 4.38
C GLY A 164 -4.35 8.69 4.34
N MET A 165 -4.88 9.52 3.44
CA MET A 165 -4.38 10.87 3.13
C MET A 165 -4.86 11.93 4.12
N THR A 166 -6.10 11.83 4.59
CA THR A 166 -6.76 12.90 5.37
C THR A 166 -7.29 12.40 6.71
N TYR A 167 -7.21 11.10 6.98
CA TYR A 167 -7.70 10.45 8.20
C TYR A 167 -9.22 10.57 8.43
N GLN A 168 -9.97 10.97 7.41
CA GLN A 168 -11.42 11.00 7.40
C GLN A 168 -11.97 10.89 5.98
N VAL A 169 -13.24 10.55 5.85
CA VAL A 169 -13.97 10.64 4.58
C VAL A 169 -15.23 11.45 4.86
N SER A 170 -15.34 12.63 4.25
CA SER A 170 -16.37 13.62 4.63
C SER A 170 -17.76 13.29 4.09
N ASP A 171 -17.82 12.46 3.05
CA ASP A 171 -19.01 12.14 2.27
C ASP A 171 -19.33 10.64 2.30
N THR A 172 -18.91 9.91 3.33
CA THR A 172 -19.32 8.51 3.54
C THR A 172 -19.60 8.25 5.01
N GLY A 173 -20.68 7.52 5.30
CA GLY A 173 -21.04 7.13 6.66
C GLY A 173 -20.53 5.74 7.03
N VAL A 174 -20.15 5.50 8.30
CA VAL A 174 -19.76 4.16 8.78
C VAL A 174 -20.72 3.71 9.89
N SER A 175 -21.62 2.78 9.56
CA SER A 175 -22.66 2.30 10.48
C SER A 175 -22.22 1.11 11.34
N SER A 176 -21.19 0.36 10.94
CA SER A 176 -20.69 -0.80 11.70
C SER A 176 -19.58 -0.44 12.70
N SER A 177 -19.75 -0.87 13.95
CA SER A 177 -18.71 -0.75 15.00
C SER A 177 -17.44 -1.53 14.67
N GLU A 178 -17.58 -2.69 14.03
CA GLU A 178 -16.44 -3.53 13.64
C GLU A 178 -15.60 -2.85 12.56
N LEU A 179 -16.25 -2.25 11.56
CA LEU A 179 -15.59 -1.44 10.54
C LEU A 179 -14.88 -0.24 11.15
N ARG A 180 -15.50 0.48 12.10
CA ARG A 180 -14.82 1.59 12.80
C ARG A 180 -13.54 1.16 13.51
N ALA A 181 -13.51 -0.04 14.10
CA ALA A 181 -12.30 -0.57 14.73
C ALA A 181 -11.21 -0.92 13.69
N VAL A 182 -11.58 -1.42 12.52
CA VAL A 182 -10.64 -1.67 11.41
C VAL A 182 -10.09 -0.34 10.88
N ILE A 183 -10.95 0.65 10.67
CA ILE A 183 -10.59 2.01 10.22
C ILE A 183 -9.62 2.67 11.19
N LEU A 184 -9.85 2.58 12.50
CA LEU A 184 -8.94 3.15 13.49
C LEU A 184 -7.52 2.57 13.36
N ARG A 185 -7.40 1.25 13.21
CA ARG A 185 -6.11 0.58 13.00
C ARG A 185 -5.45 1.06 11.71
N HIS A 186 -6.22 1.13 10.64
CA HIS A 186 -5.74 1.63 9.35
C HIS A 186 -5.23 3.07 9.44
N CYS A 187 -5.98 3.99 10.06
CA CYS A 187 -5.56 5.38 10.22
C CYS A 187 -4.29 5.52 11.07
N LEU A 188 -4.18 4.76 12.17
CA LEU A 188 -2.98 4.76 13.01
C LEU A 188 -1.74 4.26 12.25
N LEU A 189 -1.88 3.19 11.47
CA LEU A 189 -0.81 2.70 10.60
C LEU A 189 -0.47 3.72 9.51
N SER A 190 -1.47 4.31 8.86
CA SER A 190 -1.27 5.34 7.83
C SER A 190 -0.53 6.55 8.37
N TYR A 191 -0.83 6.97 9.61
CA TYR A 191 -0.15 8.09 10.25
C TYR A 191 1.36 7.86 10.37
N VAL A 192 1.79 6.64 10.73
CA VAL A 192 3.22 6.28 10.81
C VAL A 192 3.90 6.37 9.44
N PHE A 193 3.24 5.89 8.39
CA PHE A 193 3.75 6.05 7.02
C PHE A 193 3.80 7.51 6.59
N GLY A 194 2.73 8.29 6.83
CA GLY A 194 2.67 9.71 6.51
C GLY A 194 3.79 10.52 7.19
N ALA A 195 4.04 10.27 8.48
CA ALA A 195 5.15 10.87 9.20
C ALA A 195 6.52 10.49 8.60
N SER A 196 6.67 9.25 8.16
CA SER A 196 7.92 8.76 7.57
C SER A 196 8.16 9.30 6.16
N ILE A 197 7.10 9.47 5.35
CA ILE A 197 7.17 10.15 4.05
C ILE A 197 7.63 11.58 4.25
N LEU A 198 7.05 12.29 5.22
CA LEU A 198 7.42 13.66 5.54
C LEU A 198 8.89 13.76 5.97
N ALA A 199 9.33 12.90 6.91
CA ALA A 199 10.71 12.87 7.38
C ALA A 199 11.71 12.57 6.24
N THR A 200 11.39 11.58 5.39
CA THR A 200 12.22 11.22 4.23
C THR A 200 12.29 12.36 3.22
N THR A 201 11.17 13.04 2.97
CA THR A 201 11.11 14.19 2.08
C THR A 201 11.96 15.34 2.60
N ILE A 202 11.88 15.66 3.90
CA ILE A 202 12.69 16.71 4.53
C ILE A 202 14.18 16.39 4.38
N ASN A 203 14.60 15.15 4.68
CA ASN A 203 16.00 14.74 4.53
C ASN A 203 16.49 14.85 3.08
N LEU A 204 15.68 14.42 2.12
CA LEU A 204 16.00 14.56 0.69
C LEU A 204 16.18 16.02 0.29
N VAL A 205 15.25 16.90 0.68
CA VAL A 205 15.32 18.33 0.36
C VAL A 205 16.52 18.99 1.05
N ALA A 206 16.76 18.70 2.33
CA ALA A 206 17.90 19.23 3.06
C ALA A 206 19.25 18.85 2.41
N GLY A 207 19.36 17.60 1.95
CA GLY A 207 20.54 17.13 1.20
C GLY A 207 20.71 17.76 -0.18
N ILE A 208 19.61 18.12 -0.87
CA ILE A 208 19.67 18.83 -2.16
C ILE A 208 20.06 20.30 -1.99
N VAL A 209 19.50 20.97 -0.96
CA VAL A 209 19.69 22.41 -0.72
C VAL A 209 21.01 22.69 0.03
N GLY A 210 21.64 21.67 0.62
CA GLY A 210 22.91 21.82 1.34
C GLY A 210 22.75 22.43 2.73
N LEU A 211 21.59 22.27 3.38
CA LEU A 211 21.28 22.85 4.70
C LEU A 211 22.02 22.16 5.87
N THR A 212 22.91 21.20 5.57
CA THR A 212 23.73 20.46 6.55
C THR A 212 25.23 20.56 6.27
N GLY A 213 25.67 21.67 5.67
CA GLY A 213 27.09 22.04 5.57
C GLY A 213 27.61 22.65 6.87
#